data_AF-A0A6A4Y1A8-F1
#
_entry.id   AF-A0A6A4Y1A8-F1
#
_cell.length_a   1.000
_cell.length_b   1.000
_cell.length_c   1.000
_cell.angle_alpha   90.00
_cell.angle_beta   90.00
_cell.angle_gamma   90.00
#
_symmetry.space_group_name_H-M   'P 1'
#
loop_
_entity.id
_entity.type
_entity.pdbx_description
1 polymer ?
#
loop_
_entity_poly.entity_id
_entity_poly.type
_entity_poly.pdbx_seq_one_letter_code
_entity_poly.pdbx_strand_id
1 'polypeptide(L)'
;GWEFKGLRPDQVSFGVPSGPKSANRGFVTPETVLRTLTCLVQGTGCDTIKPKQTYPTFRGVMTWSINWDKYDNFAFSKPARQALDSLGGNSPSPPTPSSQKPVPSTSAPNTRTPSTTKPSVPPTSVAPHSPSPPTTSPYTKPPQSSSPKPTAGPTNAPVTPTPSSGSKCDGKTGGVCYWPFNKQVLPYAKSDCDKWTTDFVWCP
;
A
#
# COMPACT_ATOMS: atom_id res chain seq x y z
N GLY A 1 -31.42 -18.78 5.90
CA GLY A 1 -30.87 -17.40 5.79
C GLY A 1 -29.39 -17.50 5.49
N TRP A 2 -28.82 -16.53 4.78
CA TRP A 2 -27.38 -16.50 4.49
C TRP A 2 -26.64 -15.86 5.66
N GLU A 3 -25.76 -16.61 6.30
CA GLU A 3 -24.88 -16.09 7.36
C GLU A 3 -23.53 -15.73 6.74
N PHE A 4 -23.09 -14.48 6.93
CA PHE A 4 -21.75 -14.05 6.52
C PHE A 4 -20.76 -14.33 7.65
N LYS A 5 -19.84 -15.27 7.44
CA LYS A 5 -18.74 -15.54 8.37
C LYS A 5 -17.62 -14.53 8.15
N GLY A 6 -16.99 -14.10 9.24
CA GLY A 6 -15.79 -13.27 9.18
C GLY A 6 -14.65 -13.98 8.46
N LEU A 7 -13.77 -13.19 7.84
CA LEU A 7 -12.55 -13.69 7.19
C LEU A 7 -11.53 -14.16 8.23
N ARG A 8 -10.65 -15.07 7.82
CA ARG A 8 -9.47 -15.39 8.64
C ARG A 8 -8.54 -14.17 8.70
N PRO A 9 -7.80 -13.92 9.80
CA PRO A 9 -6.92 -12.76 9.89
C PRO A 9 -5.83 -12.69 8.81
N ASP A 10 -5.33 -13.85 8.36
CA ASP A 10 -4.35 -13.94 7.28
C ASP A 10 -4.88 -13.53 5.90
N GLN A 11 -6.19 -13.30 5.78
CA GLN A 11 -6.83 -12.82 4.56
C GLN A 11 -7.11 -11.31 4.60
N VAL A 12 -6.77 -10.64 5.71
CA VAL A 12 -7.13 -9.23 5.93
C VAL A 12 -5.89 -8.38 6.10
N SER A 13 -5.82 -7.31 5.32
CA SER A 13 -4.89 -6.20 5.46
C SER A 13 -5.67 -4.88 5.35
N PHE A 14 -5.13 -3.79 5.89
CA PHE A 14 -5.69 -2.45 5.64
C PHE A 14 -4.81 -1.67 4.66
N GLY A 15 -5.43 -0.84 3.83
CA GLY A 15 -4.75 0.00 2.85
C GLY A 15 -4.73 1.46 3.28
N VAL A 16 -3.57 2.12 3.18
CA VAL A 16 -3.41 3.57 3.46
C VAL A 16 -2.59 4.27 2.37
N PRO A 17 -2.79 5.58 2.14
CA PRO A 17 -1.93 6.35 1.23
C PRO A 17 -0.47 6.35 1.73
N SER A 18 0.50 6.22 0.81
CA SER A 18 1.93 6.22 1.17
C SER A 18 2.41 7.59 1.64
N GLY A 19 1.77 8.65 1.17
CA GLY A 19 2.08 10.04 1.52
C GLY A 19 0.89 10.96 1.31
N PRO A 20 0.99 12.24 1.73
CA PRO A 20 -0.09 13.22 1.59
C PRO A 20 -0.53 13.49 0.15
N LYS A 21 0.35 13.22 -0.84
CA LYS A 21 0.06 13.40 -2.27
C LYS A 21 -0.52 12.15 -2.93
N SER A 22 -0.54 11.01 -2.23
CA SER A 22 -0.97 9.73 -2.81
C SER A 22 -2.50 9.54 -2.78
N ALA A 23 -3.20 10.39 -2.02
CA ALA A 23 -4.66 10.47 -1.99
C ALA A 23 -5.11 11.86 -1.52
N ASN A 24 -6.32 12.28 -1.89
CA ASN A 24 -6.86 13.57 -1.43
C ASN A 24 -7.15 13.59 0.09
N ARG A 25 -7.42 12.44 0.70
CA ARG A 25 -7.80 12.26 2.12
C ARG A 25 -7.35 10.88 2.60
N GLY A 26 -7.36 10.68 3.92
CA GLY A 26 -7.13 9.36 4.54
C GLY A 26 -5.65 8.99 4.73
N PHE A 27 -4.73 9.93 4.57
CA PHE A 27 -3.33 9.74 4.98
C PHE A 27 -3.26 9.57 6.50
N VAL A 28 -2.36 8.70 6.94
CA VAL A 28 -2.07 8.43 8.36
C VAL A 28 -0.57 8.43 8.59
N THR A 29 -0.14 8.74 9.82
CA THR A 29 1.28 8.72 10.16
C THR A 29 1.82 7.29 10.30
N PRO A 30 3.12 7.06 10.12
CA PRO A 30 3.73 5.75 10.38
C PRO A 30 3.48 5.22 11.79
N GLU A 31 3.43 6.09 12.80
CA GLU A 31 3.12 5.72 14.18
C GLU A 31 1.68 5.21 14.31
N THR A 32 0.75 5.77 13.54
CA THR A 32 -0.63 5.29 13.51
C THR A 32 -0.70 3.89 12.89
N VAL A 33 0.08 3.62 11.83
CA VAL A 33 0.20 2.29 11.23
C VAL A 33 0.76 1.28 12.24
N LEU A 34 1.85 1.64 12.93
CA LEU A 34 2.45 0.80 13.97
C LEU A 34 1.44 0.47 15.08
N ARG A 35 0.80 1.49 15.68
CA ARG A 35 -0.19 1.28 16.75
C ARG A 35 -1.38 0.45 16.30
N THR A 36 -1.83 0.63 15.06
CA THR A 36 -2.91 -0.20 14.49
C THR A 36 -2.49 -1.66 14.39
N LEU A 37 -1.27 -1.92 13.90
CA LEU A 37 -0.74 -3.28 13.79
C LEU A 37 -0.54 -3.93 15.17
N THR A 38 0.06 -3.25 16.14
CA THR A 38 0.24 -3.80 17.50
C THR A 38 -1.11 -4.00 18.19
N CYS A 39 -2.07 -3.12 17.97
CA CYS A 39 -3.41 -3.26 18.53
C CYS A 39 -4.11 -4.51 17.99
N LEU A 40 -4.06 -4.73 16.67
CA LEU A 40 -4.69 -5.90 16.04
C LEU A 40 -3.97 -7.20 16.42
N VAL A 41 -2.64 -7.23 16.38
CA VAL A 41 -1.86 -8.46 16.51
C VAL A 41 -1.58 -8.83 17.98
N GLN A 42 -1.28 -7.84 18.81
CA GLN A 42 -0.84 -8.03 20.19
C GLN A 42 -1.84 -7.51 21.23
N GLY A 43 -2.85 -6.74 20.81
CA GLY A 43 -3.82 -6.13 21.73
C GLY A 43 -3.27 -4.91 22.49
N THR A 44 -2.14 -4.35 22.05
CA THR A 44 -1.44 -3.26 22.74
C THR A 44 -1.46 -1.95 21.93
N GLY A 45 -1.46 -0.81 22.61
CA GLY A 45 -1.45 0.50 21.95
C GLY A 45 -2.74 0.85 21.20
N CYS A 46 -3.84 0.15 21.50
CA CYS A 46 -5.17 0.47 20.97
C CYS A 46 -5.68 1.81 21.51
N ASP A 47 -6.33 2.58 20.64
CA ASP A 47 -7.06 3.80 21.01
C ASP A 47 -8.45 3.43 21.59
N THR A 48 -9.50 4.16 21.20
CA THR A 48 -10.87 3.96 21.69
C THR A 48 -11.52 2.67 21.19
N ILE A 49 -11.16 2.21 19.98
CA ILE A 49 -11.68 0.97 19.40
C ILE A 49 -10.69 -0.16 19.70
N LYS A 50 -11.18 -1.19 20.40
CA LYS A 50 -10.40 -2.36 20.79
C LYS A 50 -10.98 -3.64 20.17
N PRO A 51 -10.15 -4.47 19.51
CA PRO A 51 -10.57 -5.80 19.08
C PRO A 51 -11.06 -6.63 20.27
N LYS A 52 -12.10 -7.45 20.06
CA LYS A 52 -12.58 -8.41 21.08
C LYS A 52 -11.56 -9.50 21.40
N GLN A 53 -10.68 -9.80 20.45
CA GLN A 53 -9.57 -10.73 20.56
C GLN A 53 -8.42 -10.23 19.69
N THR A 54 -7.21 -10.74 19.94
CA THR A 54 -6.04 -10.45 19.11
C THR A 54 -6.02 -11.32 17.85
N TYR A 55 -5.28 -10.87 16.86
CA TYR A 55 -5.17 -11.48 15.54
C TYR A 55 -3.69 -11.70 15.16
N PRO A 56 -3.01 -12.70 15.74
CA PRO A 56 -1.57 -12.91 15.54
C PRO A 56 -1.17 -13.16 14.08
N THR A 57 -2.09 -13.68 13.26
CA THR A 57 -1.87 -14.00 11.84
C THR A 57 -2.36 -12.91 10.89
N PHE A 58 -2.64 -11.69 11.37
CA PHE A 58 -3.07 -10.57 10.52
C PHE A 58 -2.08 -10.30 9.39
N ARG A 59 -2.57 -10.10 8.15
CA ARG A 59 -1.69 -10.09 6.96
C ARG A 59 -0.74 -8.89 6.91
N GLY A 60 -1.19 -7.72 7.37
CA GLY A 60 -0.36 -6.51 7.42
C GLY A 60 -1.01 -5.30 6.75
N VAL A 61 -0.19 -4.48 6.11
CA VAL A 61 -0.59 -3.18 5.54
C VAL A 61 -0.28 -3.10 4.05
N MET A 62 -1.17 -2.48 3.30
CA MET A 62 -1.02 -2.16 1.88
C MET A 62 -0.92 -0.65 1.70
N THR A 63 -0.23 -0.20 0.67
CA THR A 63 -0.21 1.21 0.32
C THR A 63 -0.40 1.48 -1.16
N TRP A 64 -1.09 2.59 -1.44
CA TRP A 64 -1.01 3.27 -2.72
C TRP A 64 -0.06 4.46 -2.57
N SER A 65 1.11 4.47 -3.21
CA SER A 65 1.70 3.42 -4.06
C SER A 65 3.23 3.41 -3.91
N ILE A 66 3.88 2.38 -4.47
CA ILE A 66 5.34 2.28 -4.47
C ILE A 66 5.98 3.50 -5.16
N ASN A 67 5.37 4.02 -6.23
CA ASN A 67 5.88 5.20 -6.93
C ASN A 67 5.87 6.45 -6.05
N TRP A 68 4.78 6.68 -5.31
CA TRP A 68 4.68 7.80 -4.40
C TRP A 68 5.58 7.63 -3.17
N ASP A 69 5.64 6.43 -2.61
CA ASP A 69 6.55 6.14 -1.49
C ASP A 69 8.02 6.39 -1.89
N LYS A 70 8.43 5.97 -3.10
CA LYS A 70 9.76 6.29 -3.63
C LYS A 70 9.96 7.79 -3.83
N TYR A 71 8.97 8.49 -4.37
CA TYR A 71 9.02 9.95 -4.52
C TYR A 71 9.23 10.66 -3.16
N ASP A 72 8.62 10.12 -2.11
CA ASP A 72 8.74 10.58 -0.73
C ASP A 72 9.91 9.91 0.04
N ASN A 73 10.92 9.37 -0.66
CA ASN A 73 12.13 8.77 -0.10
C ASN A 73 11.90 7.59 0.86
N PHE A 74 10.88 6.77 0.57
CA PHE A 74 10.48 5.59 1.33
C PHE A 74 9.97 5.92 2.74
N ALA A 75 9.29 7.05 2.87
CA ALA A 75 8.73 7.53 4.14
C ALA A 75 7.65 6.59 4.73
N PHE A 76 7.00 5.78 3.90
CA PHE A 76 6.05 4.77 4.35
C PHE A 76 6.70 3.39 4.49
N SER A 77 7.37 2.88 3.45
CA SER A 77 7.79 1.47 3.43
C SER A 77 8.84 1.13 4.48
N LYS A 78 9.78 2.04 4.78
CA LYS A 78 10.79 1.82 5.83
C LYS A 78 10.17 1.61 7.21
N PRO A 79 9.36 2.56 7.76
CA PRO A 79 8.74 2.35 9.06
C PRO A 79 7.64 1.29 9.04
N ALA A 80 6.93 1.08 7.93
CA ALA A 80 5.94 -0.01 7.83
C ALA A 80 6.60 -1.39 7.90
N ARG A 81 7.73 -1.60 7.20
CA ARG A 81 8.51 -2.83 7.28
C ARG A 81 8.99 -3.07 8.70
N GLN A 82 9.54 -2.03 9.30
CA GLN A 82 9.96 -2.03 10.69
C GLN A 82 8.79 -2.45 11.62
N ALA A 83 7.62 -1.85 11.49
CA ALA A 83 6.45 -2.21 12.28
C ALA A 83 6.05 -3.68 12.12
N LEU A 84 6.10 -4.22 10.89
CA LEU A 84 5.78 -5.63 10.63
C LEU A 84 6.81 -6.59 11.24
N ASP A 85 8.10 -6.27 11.15
CA ASP A 85 9.17 -7.08 11.76
C ASP A 85 9.03 -7.15 13.30
N SER A 86 8.49 -6.07 13.92
CA SER A 86 8.21 -6.00 15.37
C SER A 86 7.20 -7.02 15.89
N LEU A 87 6.30 -7.46 15.02
CA LEU A 87 5.21 -8.34 15.41
C LEU A 87 5.68 -9.77 15.63
N GLY A 88 6.80 -10.17 15.03
CA GLY A 88 7.38 -11.51 15.10
C GLY A 88 8.32 -11.77 16.29
N GLY A 89 8.39 -10.85 17.27
CA GLY A 89 9.24 -11.00 18.46
C GLY A 89 10.59 -10.29 18.40
N ASN A 90 10.89 -9.58 17.31
CA ASN A 90 12.05 -8.70 17.18
C ASN A 90 11.57 -7.25 17.10
N SER A 91 11.16 -6.66 18.23
CA SER A 91 10.77 -5.24 18.31
C SER A 91 11.89 -4.34 17.76
N PRO A 92 11.75 -3.71 16.60
CA PRO A 92 12.64 -2.67 16.17
C PRO A 92 12.21 -1.37 16.83
N SER A 93 13.15 -0.81 17.58
CA SER A 93 13.04 0.47 18.28
C SER A 93 12.48 1.56 17.36
N PRO A 94 11.48 2.35 17.77
CA PRO A 94 10.81 3.36 16.92
C PRO A 94 11.81 4.13 16.06
N PRO A 95 11.51 4.42 14.78
CA PRO A 95 12.41 5.21 13.97
C PRO A 95 12.70 6.51 14.72
N THR A 96 13.96 6.73 15.08
CA THR A 96 14.42 8.02 15.59
C THR A 96 13.97 9.06 14.57
N PRO A 97 13.34 10.18 14.98
CA PRO A 97 12.94 11.24 14.06
C PRO A 97 14.20 11.77 13.36
N SER A 98 14.52 11.21 12.21
CA SER A 98 15.50 11.77 11.29
C SER A 98 14.92 13.09 10.85
N SER A 99 15.47 14.19 11.38
CA SER A 99 15.18 15.59 11.07
C SER A 99 14.53 15.75 9.69
N GLN A 100 13.20 15.66 9.67
CA GLN A 100 12.42 16.21 8.59
C GLN A 100 12.39 17.71 8.89
N LYS A 101 12.96 18.49 7.98
CA LYS A 101 12.66 19.91 7.86
C LYS A 101 11.14 20.09 8.04
N PRO A 102 10.66 20.96 8.96
CA PRO A 102 9.26 21.04 9.30
C PRO A 102 8.43 21.29 8.03
N VAL A 103 7.64 20.30 7.65
CA VAL A 103 6.54 20.50 6.72
C VAL A 103 5.44 21.21 7.51
N PRO A 104 4.89 22.34 7.05
CA PRO A 104 3.84 23.02 7.80
C PRO A 104 2.60 22.13 7.86
N SER A 105 2.36 21.54 9.02
CA SER A 105 1.06 21.00 9.40
C SER A 105 0.14 22.19 9.64
N THR A 106 -0.59 22.63 8.61
CA THR A 106 -1.76 23.50 8.80
C THR A 106 -2.92 22.64 9.31
N SER A 107 -2.77 22.11 10.52
CA SER A 107 -3.89 21.61 11.32
C SER A 107 -4.49 22.84 12.01
N ALA A 108 -5.51 23.44 11.41
CA ALA A 108 -6.30 24.47 12.07
C ALA A 108 -7.00 23.85 13.30
N PRO A 109 -6.80 24.37 14.52
CA PRO A 109 -7.50 23.89 15.71
C PRO A 109 -8.83 24.64 15.88
N ASN A 110 -9.95 23.94 15.75
CA ASN A 110 -11.22 24.43 16.29
C ASN A 110 -11.45 23.81 17.67
N THR A 111 -10.88 24.45 18.69
CA THR A 111 -11.23 24.23 20.10
C THR A 111 -12.12 25.40 20.54
N ARG A 112 -13.42 25.18 20.72
CA ARG A 112 -14.26 26.04 21.56
C ARG A 112 -14.46 25.32 22.90
N THR A 113 -13.78 25.80 23.93
CA THR A 113 -14.04 25.52 25.34
C THR A 113 -15.26 26.32 25.83
N PRO A 114 -15.94 25.89 26.92
CA PRO A 114 -17.25 26.38 27.34
C PRO A 114 -17.14 27.60 28.27
N SER A 115 -18.03 28.58 28.10
CA SER A 115 -18.25 29.65 29.08
C SER A 115 -19.68 29.56 29.62
N THR A 116 -19.77 29.37 30.93
CA THR A 116 -20.98 29.43 31.74
C THR A 116 -21.43 30.87 31.96
N THR A 117 -22.63 31.22 31.50
CA THR A 117 -23.47 32.28 32.09
C THR A 117 -24.95 31.99 31.78
N LYS A 118 -25.76 31.85 32.82
CA LYS A 118 -27.24 31.78 32.86
C LYS A 118 -27.80 33.20 33.16
N PRO A 119 -29.09 33.61 33.01
CA PRO A 119 -30.34 33.01 32.44
C PRO A 119 -31.11 33.91 31.42
N SER A 120 -32.12 33.35 30.74
CA SER A 120 -33.55 33.84 30.70
C SER A 120 -34.27 33.52 29.37
N VAL A 121 -35.48 32.96 29.48
CA VAL A 121 -36.44 32.46 28.46
C VAL A 121 -37.27 33.61 27.82
N PRO A 122 -37.94 33.48 26.63
CA PRO A 122 -39.06 32.54 26.34
C PRO A 122 -39.10 31.95 24.89
N PRO A 123 -40.08 31.04 24.57
CA PRO A 123 -40.03 30.18 23.39
C PRO A 123 -40.93 30.67 22.23
N THR A 124 -40.48 30.52 20.98
CA THR A 124 -41.38 30.65 19.81
C THR A 124 -41.00 29.73 18.64
N SER A 125 -41.90 28.77 18.41
CA SER A 125 -42.43 28.23 17.16
C SER A 125 -41.55 27.61 16.05
N VAL A 126 -41.89 26.34 15.82
CA VAL A 126 -41.62 25.36 14.75
C VAL A 126 -41.76 25.89 13.30
N ALA A 127 -40.87 25.45 12.40
CA ALA A 127 -41.20 24.97 11.04
C ALA A 127 -40.05 24.13 10.42
N PRO A 128 -40.32 23.10 9.60
CA PRO A 128 -39.33 22.14 9.10
C PRO A 128 -38.81 22.49 7.69
N HIS A 129 -37.51 22.31 7.44
CA HIS A 129 -36.93 22.37 6.09
C HIS A 129 -36.45 20.99 5.64
N SER A 130 -37.05 20.53 4.55
CA SER A 130 -36.85 19.25 3.87
C SER A 130 -35.40 18.90 3.51
N PRO A 131 -35.06 17.60 3.41
CA PRO A 131 -33.80 17.16 2.84
C PRO A 131 -33.73 17.43 1.32
N SER A 132 -32.61 17.98 0.86
CA SER A 132 -32.29 18.12 -0.57
C SER A 132 -32.04 16.75 -1.23
N PRO A 133 -32.39 16.56 -2.51
CA PRO A 133 -32.18 15.29 -3.21
C PRO A 133 -30.69 15.05 -3.53
N PRO A 134 -30.25 13.78 -3.65
CA PRO A 134 -28.89 13.46 -4.05
C PRO A 134 -28.67 13.78 -5.54
N THR A 135 -27.67 14.61 -5.83
CA THR A 135 -27.17 14.84 -7.19
C THR A 135 -26.50 13.57 -7.71
N THR A 136 -27.12 12.93 -8.69
CA THR A 136 -26.52 11.88 -9.51
C THR A 136 -25.33 12.44 -10.28
N SER A 137 -24.12 12.04 -9.92
CA SER A 137 -22.93 12.26 -10.74
C SER A 137 -22.94 11.27 -11.92
N PRO A 138 -22.73 11.70 -13.17
CA PRO A 138 -22.61 10.78 -14.29
C PRO A 138 -21.27 10.03 -14.18
N TYR A 139 -21.36 8.70 -14.01
CA TYR A 139 -20.20 7.81 -14.08
C TYR A 139 -19.81 7.66 -15.55
N THR A 140 -18.87 8.49 -16.02
CA THR A 140 -18.25 8.26 -17.33
C THR A 140 -17.31 7.07 -17.21
N LYS A 141 -17.63 6.01 -17.96
CA LYS A 141 -16.85 4.77 -18.05
C LYS A 141 -15.37 5.09 -18.33
N PRO A 142 -14.41 4.59 -17.54
CA PRO A 142 -12.99 4.80 -17.84
C PRO A 142 -12.64 4.24 -19.24
N PRO A 143 -11.81 4.93 -20.03
CA PRO A 143 -11.50 4.49 -21.39
C PRO A 143 -10.80 3.12 -21.35
N GLN A 144 -11.35 2.17 -22.12
CA GLN A 144 -10.74 0.86 -22.32
C GLN A 144 -9.41 1.04 -23.05
N SER A 145 -8.31 0.72 -22.39
CA SER A 145 -7.00 0.57 -23.03
C SER A 145 -7.09 -0.64 -23.99
N SER A 146 -7.21 -0.38 -25.28
CA SER A 146 -7.12 -1.39 -26.32
C SER A 146 -5.67 -1.86 -26.43
N SER A 147 -5.40 -3.09 -25.98
CA SER A 147 -4.15 -3.78 -26.30
C SER A 147 -3.99 -3.91 -27.82
N PRO A 148 -2.84 -3.56 -28.42
CA PRO A 148 -2.56 -3.95 -29.79
C PRO A 148 -2.32 -5.46 -29.89
N LYS A 149 -3.07 -6.08 -30.81
CA LYS A 149 -2.93 -7.46 -31.29
C LYS A 149 -1.50 -7.69 -31.83
N PRO A 150 -0.80 -8.78 -31.49
CA PRO A 150 0.49 -9.08 -32.12
C PRO A 150 0.26 -9.53 -33.56
N THR A 151 0.84 -8.77 -34.50
CA THR A 151 0.95 -9.15 -35.91
C THR A 151 1.98 -10.26 -36.06
N ALA A 152 1.65 -11.28 -36.86
CA ALA A 152 2.52 -12.38 -37.24
C ALA A 152 3.84 -11.86 -37.85
N GLY A 153 4.97 -12.46 -37.44
CA GLY A 153 6.32 -12.05 -37.84
C GLY A 153 6.77 -12.54 -39.22
N PRO A 154 8.06 -12.37 -39.56
CA PRO A 154 8.70 -13.14 -40.62
C PRO A 154 9.73 -14.16 -40.06
N THR A 155 9.49 -15.41 -40.46
CA THR A 155 10.43 -16.37 -41.06
C THR A 155 11.82 -16.63 -40.45
N ASN A 156 11.90 -17.83 -39.87
CA ASN A 156 13.02 -18.78 -39.75
C ASN A 156 14.33 -18.51 -40.52
N ALA A 157 15.46 -18.67 -39.83
CA ALA A 157 16.54 -19.58 -40.25
C ALA A 157 17.35 -20.07 -39.03
N PRO A 158 17.88 -21.32 -39.05
CA PRO A 158 18.34 -22.02 -37.86
C PRO A 158 19.87 -22.00 -37.71
N VAL A 159 20.38 -21.87 -36.48
CA VAL A 159 21.69 -22.41 -36.09
C VAL A 159 21.64 -22.88 -34.63
N THR A 160 21.97 -24.15 -34.42
CA THR A 160 22.14 -24.85 -33.14
C THR A 160 23.61 -25.31 -33.08
N PRO A 161 24.15 -25.72 -31.93
CA PRO A 161 24.57 -24.91 -30.78
C PRO A 161 26.07 -25.14 -30.48
N THR A 162 26.68 -24.28 -29.64
CA THR A 162 27.89 -24.69 -28.90
C THR A 162 27.78 -24.23 -27.45
N PRO A 163 27.99 -25.13 -26.48
CA PRO A 163 27.72 -24.88 -25.08
C PRO A 163 28.91 -24.14 -24.46
N SER A 164 28.64 -23.10 -23.68
CA SER A 164 29.62 -22.61 -22.72
C SER A 164 28.92 -22.00 -21.52
N SER A 165 29.12 -22.67 -20.38
CA SER A 165 29.15 -22.16 -19.00
C SER A 165 28.13 -21.08 -18.60
N GLY A 166 27.24 -21.29 -17.65
CA GLY A 166 27.17 -22.30 -16.60
C GLY A 166 25.98 -21.97 -15.71
N SER A 167 25.58 -22.94 -14.89
CA SER A 167 24.63 -23.06 -13.76
C SER A 167 23.63 -21.95 -13.38
N LYS A 168 23.78 -20.69 -13.78
CA LYS A 168 22.93 -19.55 -13.41
C LYS A 168 21.66 -19.40 -14.25
N CYS A 169 21.60 -20.05 -15.41
CA CYS A 169 20.47 -19.91 -16.34
C CYS A 169 19.45 -21.06 -16.27
N ASP A 170 19.67 -22.11 -15.47
CA ASP A 170 18.75 -23.27 -15.37
C ASP A 170 18.26 -23.79 -16.74
N GLY A 171 19.19 -23.89 -17.70
CA GLY A 171 18.92 -24.34 -19.07
C GLY A 171 18.07 -23.40 -19.92
N LYS A 172 17.80 -22.16 -19.46
CA LYS A 172 17.13 -21.13 -20.25
C LYS A 172 18.11 -20.51 -21.23
N THR A 173 17.66 -20.37 -22.47
CA THR A 173 18.40 -19.80 -23.60
C THR A 173 17.42 -19.02 -24.48
N GLY A 174 17.94 -18.17 -25.37
CA GLY A 174 17.13 -17.44 -26.35
C GLY A 174 16.90 -15.97 -25.99
N GLY A 175 17.90 -15.34 -25.40
CA GLY A 175 17.89 -13.91 -25.08
C GLY A 175 16.83 -13.53 -24.07
N VAL A 176 16.82 -14.18 -22.91
CA VAL A 176 15.82 -13.94 -21.86
C VAL A 176 16.46 -13.52 -20.54
N CYS A 177 15.74 -12.69 -19.78
CA CYS A 177 16.14 -12.33 -18.43
C CYS A 177 15.58 -13.35 -17.44
N TYR A 178 16.46 -14.02 -16.69
CA TYR A 178 16.09 -15.10 -15.77
C TYR A 178 16.29 -14.68 -14.31
N TRP A 179 15.33 -15.05 -13.45
CA TRP A 179 15.40 -14.84 -12.01
C TRP A 179 15.67 -16.17 -11.29
N PRO A 180 16.89 -16.39 -10.76
CA PRO A 180 17.26 -17.67 -10.14
C PRO A 180 16.49 -18.00 -8.86
N PHE A 181 16.08 -16.99 -8.08
CA PHE A 181 15.40 -17.20 -6.79
C PHE A 181 14.02 -17.85 -6.96
N ASN A 182 13.25 -17.41 -7.96
CA ASN A 182 11.88 -17.89 -8.21
C ASN A 182 11.73 -18.69 -9.51
N LYS A 183 12.84 -19.00 -10.18
CA LYS A 183 12.89 -19.75 -11.45
C LYS A 183 11.99 -19.17 -12.55
N GLN A 184 11.92 -17.85 -12.64
CA GLN A 184 11.02 -17.15 -13.55
C GLN A 184 11.77 -16.54 -14.74
N VAL A 185 11.17 -16.62 -15.93
CA VAL A 185 11.63 -15.93 -17.14
C VAL A 185 10.84 -14.65 -17.31
N LEU A 186 11.54 -13.54 -17.51
CA LEU A 186 10.95 -12.22 -17.71
C LEU A 186 11.13 -11.77 -19.17
N PRO A 187 10.09 -11.21 -19.80
CA PRO A 187 10.16 -10.70 -21.16
C PRO A 187 10.82 -9.31 -21.20
N TYR A 188 12.00 -9.18 -20.59
CA TYR A 188 12.78 -7.96 -20.57
C TYR A 188 13.95 -8.04 -21.54
N ALA A 189 14.29 -6.90 -22.14
CA ALA A 189 15.48 -6.78 -22.96
C ALA A 189 16.74 -6.86 -22.08
N LYS A 190 17.88 -7.20 -22.70
CA LYS A 190 19.17 -7.30 -22.02
C LYS A 190 19.51 -6.05 -21.20
N SER A 191 19.28 -4.87 -21.78
CA SER A 191 19.53 -3.58 -21.13
C SER A 191 18.75 -3.36 -19.84
N ASP A 192 17.57 -3.97 -19.70
CA ASP A 192 16.77 -3.90 -18.48
C ASP A 192 17.16 -4.98 -17.49
N CYS A 193 17.54 -6.17 -17.98
CA CYS A 193 18.10 -7.23 -17.15
C CYS A 193 19.40 -6.79 -16.45
N ASP A 194 20.26 -6.09 -17.18
CA ASP A 194 21.56 -5.60 -16.70
C ASP A 194 21.44 -4.45 -15.69
N LYS A 195 20.23 -3.87 -15.48
CA LYS A 195 20.01 -2.89 -14.39
C LYS A 195 19.92 -3.56 -13.02
N TRP A 196 19.70 -4.87 -12.99
CA TRP A 196 19.41 -5.63 -11.77
C TRP A 196 20.26 -6.91 -11.70
N THR A 197 21.56 -6.80 -11.99
CA THR A 197 22.51 -7.93 -12.05
C THR A 197 22.71 -8.65 -10.70
N THR A 198 22.23 -8.08 -9.60
CA THR A 198 22.22 -8.71 -8.28
C THR A 198 21.20 -9.83 -8.16
N ASP A 199 20.08 -9.70 -8.87
CA ASP A 199 18.91 -10.56 -8.73
C ASP A 199 18.60 -11.33 -10.01
N PHE A 200 18.96 -10.78 -11.18
CA PHE A 200 18.63 -11.35 -12.48
C PHE A 200 19.87 -11.64 -13.31
N VAL A 201 19.73 -12.63 -14.18
CA VAL A 201 20.80 -13.14 -15.05
C VAL A 201 20.30 -13.11 -16.48
N TRP A 202 21.07 -12.49 -17.37
CA TRP A 202 20.82 -12.56 -18.80
C TRP A 202 21.26 -13.91 -19.35
N CYS A 203 20.33 -14.62 -20.00
CA CYS A 203 20.55 -15.91 -20.61
C CYS A 203 20.49 -15.77 -22.14
N PRO A 204 21.64 -15.81 -22.83
CA PRO A 204 21.70 -15.65 -24.28
C PRO A 204 20.95 -16.74 -25.03
#